data_AF-A0A354FF33-F1
#
_entry.id   AF-A0A354FF33-F1
#
_cell.length_a   1.000
_cell.length_b   1.000
_cell.length_c   1.000
_cell.angle_alpha   90.00
_cell.angle_beta   90.00
_cell.angle_gamma   90.00
#
_symmetry.space_group_name_H-M   'P 1'
#
loop_
_entity.id
_entity.type
_entity.pdbx_description
1 polymer ?
#
loop_
_entity_poly.entity_id
_entity_poly.type
_entity_poly.pdbx_seq_one_letter_code
_entity_poly.pdbx_strand_id
1 'polypeptide(L)' 'IEKAIVGLADMPQKCPPVTDERLASMGYRKLVVKNYITFFTIDEKSKVVNVERILYARRDWLRIL' A
#
# COMPACT_ATOMS: atom_id res chain seq x y z
N ILE A 1 -10.26 4.60 7.19
CA ILE A 1 -8.95 4.70 6.50
C ILE A 1 -7.89 5.02 7.54
N GLU A 2 -8.02 6.11 8.27
CA GLU A 2 -7.08 6.56 9.32
C GLU A 2 -6.60 5.44 10.27
N LYS A 3 -7.51 4.74 10.97
CA LYS A 3 -7.13 3.61 11.86
C LYS A 3 -6.30 2.51 11.19
N ALA A 4 -6.56 2.24 9.90
CA ALA A 4 -5.83 1.21 9.17
C ALA A 4 -4.46 1.71 8.69
N ILE A 5 -4.33 3.01 8.42
CA ILE A 5 -3.05 3.66 8.15
C ILE A 5 -2.21 3.75 9.43
N VAL A 6 -2.82 4.05 10.58
CA VAL A 6 -2.12 4.01 11.87
C VAL A 6 -1.64 2.59 12.16
N GLY A 7 -2.44 1.56 11.89
CA GLY A 7 -2.02 0.16 12.01
C GLY A 7 -0.89 -0.26 11.06
N LEU A 8 -0.65 0.47 9.95
CA LEU A 8 0.55 0.29 9.13
C LEU A 8 1.81 0.76 9.86
N ALA A 9 1.73 1.74 10.76
CA ALA A 9 2.89 2.15 11.54
C ALA A 9 3.30 1.04 12.53
N ASP A 10 2.34 0.29 13.06
CA ASP A 10 2.60 -0.79 14.01
C ASP A 10 3.16 -2.06 13.35
N MET A 11 2.65 -2.46 12.18
CA MET A 11 3.06 -3.72 11.54
C MET A 11 2.87 -3.74 10.00
N PRO A 12 3.63 -2.92 9.25
CA PRO A 12 3.46 -2.80 7.80
C PRO A 12 3.87 -4.08 7.04
N GLN A 13 4.73 -4.89 7.65
CA GLN A 13 5.27 -6.16 7.15
C GLN A 13 4.19 -7.25 6.92
N LYS A 14 3.04 -7.15 7.61
CA LYS A 14 1.93 -8.12 7.48
C LYS A 14 1.16 -7.98 6.17
N CYS A 15 1.30 -6.86 5.47
CA CYS A 15 0.61 -6.64 4.21
C CYS A 15 1.35 -7.35 3.06
N PRO A 16 0.67 -8.15 2.23
CA PRO A 16 1.32 -8.82 1.12
C PRO A 16 1.86 -7.81 0.09
N PRO A 17 2.91 -8.19 -0.66
CA PRO A 17 3.35 -7.42 -1.81
C PRO A 17 2.23 -7.29 -2.84
N VAL A 18 2.35 -6.28 -3.69
CA VAL A 18 1.43 -6.13 -4.82
C VAL A 18 1.56 -7.32 -5.79
N THR A 19 0.49 -7.60 -6.52
CA THR A 19 0.42 -8.75 -7.43
C THR A 19 1.34 -8.60 -8.65
N ASP A 20 1.66 -7.37 -9.03
CA ASP A 20 2.63 -7.09 -10.09
C ASP A 20 4.05 -7.37 -9.60
N GLU A 21 4.73 -8.30 -10.28
CA GLU A 21 6.03 -8.83 -9.87
C GLU A 21 7.15 -7.77 -9.93
N ARG A 22 7.06 -6.80 -10.85
CA ARG A 22 8.03 -5.69 -10.93
C ARG A 22 7.86 -4.76 -9.75
N LEU A 23 6.62 -4.38 -9.45
CA LEU A 23 6.33 -3.53 -8.30
C LEU A 23 6.66 -4.24 -6.98
N ALA A 24 6.35 -5.55 -6.87
CA ALA A 24 6.72 -6.36 -5.71
C ALA A 24 8.23 -6.39 -5.49
N SER A 25 9.02 -6.55 -6.56
CA SER A 25 10.48 -6.54 -6.50
C SER A 25 11.05 -5.17 -6.08
N MET A 26 10.32 -4.08 -6.38
CA MET A 26 10.65 -2.74 -5.89
C MET A 26 10.19 -2.47 -4.44
N GLY A 27 9.60 -3.47 -3.77
CA GLY A 27 9.14 -3.35 -2.38
C GLY A 27 7.75 -2.73 -2.21
N TYR A 28 6.98 -2.60 -3.29
CA TYR A 28 5.60 -2.09 -3.21
C TYR A 28 4.68 -3.11 -2.54
N ARG A 29 3.88 -2.60 -1.61
CA ARG A 29 2.82 -3.32 -0.91
C ARG A 29 1.51 -2.57 -1.07
N LYS A 30 0.40 -3.30 -0.91
CA LYS A 30 -0.93 -2.71 -0.90
C LYS A 30 -1.68 -3.08 0.36
N LEU A 31 -2.46 -2.13 0.86
CA LEU A 31 -3.46 -2.33 1.89
C LEU A 31 -4.82 -1.96 1.33
N VAL A 32 -5.80 -2.85 1.49
CA VAL A 32 -7.19 -2.59 1.10
C VAL A 32 -7.99 -2.28 2.36
N VAL A 33 -8.50 -1.05 2.45
CA VAL A 33 -9.30 -0.57 3.59
C VAL A 33 -10.66 -0.12 3.09
N LYS A 34 -11.69 -0.93 3.36
CA LYS A 34 -13.05 -0.71 2.83
C LYS A 34 -13.01 -0.61 1.29
N ASN A 35 -13.33 0.55 0.75
CA ASN A 35 -13.32 0.83 -0.69
C ASN A 35 -12.07 1.61 -1.11
N TYR A 36 -10.95 1.52 -0.38
CA TYR A 36 -9.72 2.23 -0.73
C TYR A 36 -8.55 1.25 -0.81
N ILE A 37 -7.67 1.46 -1.79
CA ILE A 37 -6.42 0.74 -1.97
C ILE A 37 -5.30 1.73 -1.72
N THR A 38 -4.49 1.47 -0.71
CA THR A 38 -3.31 2.27 -0.38
C THR A 38 -2.08 1.51 -0.84
N PHE A 39 -1.28 2.13 -1.70
CA PHE A 39 0.03 1.65 -2.12
C PHE A 39 1.09 2.33 -1.28
N PHE A 40 2.02 1.53 -0.77
CA PHE A 40 3.10 2.02 0.06
C PHE A 40 4.34 1.15 -0.09
N THR A 41 5.48 1.73 0.25
CA THR A 41 6.77 1.05 0.39
C THR A 41 7.24 1.13 1.84
N ILE A 42 8.09 0.20 2.25
CA ILE A 42 8.68 0.18 3.59
C ILE A 42 10.17 0.47 3.42
N ASP A 43 10.64 1.57 4.00
CA ASP A 43 12.07 1.81 4.16
C ASP A 43 12.51 1.18 5.49
N GLU A 44 13.09 -0.02 5.41
CA GLU A 44 13.58 -0.73 6.60
C GLU A 44 14.76 -0.03 7.30
N LYS A 45 15.55 0.79 6.57
CA LYS A 45 16.68 1.52 7.16
C LYS A 45 16.18 2.66 8.03
N SER A 46 15.22 3.41 7.52
CA SER A 46 14.62 4.55 8.21
C SER A 46 13.48 4.15 9.15
N LYS A 47 12.99 2.90 9.05
CA LYS A 47 11.77 2.39 9.71
C LYS A 47 10.55 3.27 9.41
N VAL A 48 10.44 3.76 8.18
CA VAL A 48 9.37 4.64 7.71
C VAL A 48 8.51 3.92 6.66
N VAL A 49 7.20 4.14 6.72
CA VAL A 49 6.25 3.71 5.70
C VAL A 49 5.97 4.87 4.76
N ASN A 50 6.36 4.75 3.50
CA ASN A 50 6.11 5.76 2.48
C ASN A 50 4.83 5.44 1.74
N VAL A 51 3.82 6.30 1.89
CA VAL A 51 2.53 6.13 1.22
C VAL A 51 2.57 6.84 -0.13
N GLU A 52 2.60 6.06 -1.21
CA GLU A 52 2.75 6.55 -2.58
C GLU A 52 1.42 7.03 -3.16
N ARG A 53 0.35 6.23 -2.98
CA ARG A 53 -0.97 6.48 -3.56
C ARG A 53 -2.09 5.91 -2.68
N ILE A 54 -3.21 6.61 -2.63
CA ILE A 54 -4.47 6.11 -2.06
C ILE A 54 -5.55 6.24 -3.13
N LEU A 55 -6.03 5.10 -3.62
CA LEU A 55 -7.04 5.03 -4.67
C LEU A 55 -8.38 4.54 -4.11
N TYR A 56 -9.48 4.96 -4.70
CA TYR A 56 -10.80 4.42 -4.37
C TYR A 56 -11.10 3.18 -5.20
N ALA A 57 -11.18 2.02 -4.55
CA ALA A 57 -11.33 0.68 -5.10
C ALA A 57 -12.55 0.49 -6.02
N ARG A 58 -13.61 1.29 -5.87
CA ARG A 58 -14.84 1.16 -6.70
C ARG A 58 -14.86 2.04 -7.94
N ARG A 59 -13.90 2.95 -8.13
CA ARG A 59 -13.70 3.58 -9.45
C ARG A 59 -12.84 2.63 -10.28
N ASP A 60 -13.08 2.52 -11.58
CA ASP A 60 -12.20 1.77 -12.49
C ASP A 60 -10.78 2.37 -12.49
N TRP A 61 -9.92 1.99 -11.54
CA TRP A 61 -8.52 2.39 -11.49
C TRP A 61 -7.68 1.72 -12.58
N LEU A 62 -8.21 0.70 -13.26
CA LEU A 62 -7.65 0.11 -14.48
C LEU A 62 -7.48 1.15 -15.63
N ARG A 63 -8.07 2.34 -15.51
CA ARG A 63 -8.01 3.40 -16.53
C ARG A 63 -6.94 4.49 -16.30
N ILE A 64 -6.12 4.41 -15.25
CA ILE A 64 -5.14 5.48 -14.91
C ILE A 64 -3.68 4.99 -15.05
N LEU A 65 -3.45 3.96 -15.87
CA LEU A 65 -2.09 3.52 -16.23
C LEU A 65 -1.58 4.27 -17.46
#